data_AF-A0A1N6VYG0-F1
#
_entry.id   AF-A0A1N6VYG0-F1
#
_cell.length_a   1.000
_cell.length_b   1.000
_cell.length_c   1.000
_cell.angle_alpha   90.00
_cell.angle_beta   90.00
_cell.angle_gamma   90.00
#
_symmetry.space_group_name_H-M   'P 1'
#
loop_
_entity.id
_entity.type
_entity.pdbx_description
1 polymer ?
#
loop_
_entity_poly.entity_id
_entity_poly.type
_entity_poly.pdbx_seq_one_letter_code
_entity_poly.pdbx_strand_id
1 'polypeptide(L)'
;MREPSSRAPAPVTHFVISQYTIVVDGTKSQAVLQGFVSADARAAGRKPLAHRAVDLVGTPEGDTLQWLYTALIAKPDGELAGAAAVFEEAT
;
A
#
# COMPACT_ATOMS: atom_id res chain seq x y z
N MET A 1 2.36 38.69 16.31
CA MET A 1 3.29 37.54 16.27
C MET A 1 2.58 36.47 15.45
N ARG A 2 2.98 36.24 14.19
CA ARG A 2 2.36 35.19 13.36
C ARG A 2 3.14 33.91 13.59
N GLU A 3 2.55 32.95 14.27
CA GLU A 3 3.10 31.61 14.42
C GLU A 3 3.31 31.00 13.02
N PRO A 4 4.47 30.42 12.71
CA PRO A 4 4.59 29.60 11.52
C PRO A 4 3.71 28.37 11.78
N SER A 5 2.57 28.27 11.09
CA SER A 5 1.85 27.00 10.95
C SER A 5 2.76 26.05 10.17
N SER A 6 3.75 25.47 10.85
CA SER A 6 4.49 24.30 10.41
C SER A 6 3.53 23.13 10.50
N ARG A 7 2.57 23.09 9.58
CA ARG A 7 1.73 21.92 9.37
C ARG A 7 2.67 20.86 8.83
N ALA A 8 3.18 20.01 9.72
CA ALA A 8 3.86 18.79 9.33
C ALA A 8 3.01 18.12 8.25
N PRO A 9 3.61 17.58 7.18
CA PRO A 9 2.85 16.86 6.16
C PRO A 9 1.99 15.83 6.88
N ALA A 10 0.68 15.83 6.57
CA ALA A 10 -0.23 14.91 7.23
C ALA A 10 0.32 13.48 7.04
N PRO A 11 0.40 12.68 8.12
CA PRO A 11 0.94 11.34 8.01
C PRO A 11 0.11 10.53 7.00
N VAL A 12 0.80 9.68 6.25
CA VAL A 12 0.11 8.69 5.42
C VAL A 12 -0.52 7.67 6.35
N THR A 13 -1.84 7.50 6.25
CA THR A 13 -2.58 6.56 7.11
C THR A 13 -3.30 5.48 6.32
N HIS A 14 -3.33 5.61 4.99
CA HIS A 14 -4.04 4.68 4.12
C HIS A 14 -3.17 4.31 2.93
N PHE A 15 -2.80 3.03 2.82
CA PHE A 15 -2.03 2.49 1.72
C PHE A 15 -2.89 1.53 0.89
N VAL A 16 -2.75 1.61 -0.43
CA VAL A 16 -3.38 0.67 -1.38
C VAL A 16 -2.36 0.20 -2.39
N ILE A 17 -2.51 -1.04 -2.85
CA ILE A 17 -1.73 -1.54 -4.00
C ILE A 17 -2.29 -0.89 -5.26
N SER A 18 -1.48 -0.06 -5.92
CA SER A 18 -1.86 0.60 -7.18
C SER A 18 -1.47 -0.21 -8.41
N GLN A 19 -0.39 -0.99 -8.29
CA GLN A 19 0.13 -1.84 -9.35
C GLN A 19 0.90 -2.98 -8.71
N TYR A 20 0.99 -4.12 -9.40
CA TYR A 20 1.89 -5.19 -9.01
C TYR A 20 2.49 -5.86 -10.25
N THR A 21 3.59 -6.57 -10.06
CA THR A 21 4.28 -7.35 -11.09
C THR A 21 4.70 -8.67 -10.48
N ILE A 22 4.36 -9.76 -11.15
CA ILE A 22 4.67 -11.13 -10.71
C ILE A 22 5.65 -11.74 -11.69
N VAL A 23 6.80 -12.22 -11.22
CA VAL A 23 7.72 -12.99 -12.05
C VAL A 23 7.31 -14.46 -11.98
N VAL A 24 6.95 -15.03 -13.13
CA VAL A 24 6.34 -16.37 -13.24
C VAL A 24 7.32 -17.49 -12.87
N ASP A 25 8.63 -17.24 -12.93
CA ASP A 25 9.67 -18.15 -12.41
C ASP A 25 9.68 -18.27 -10.87
N GLY A 26 8.80 -17.53 -10.18
CA GLY A 26 8.51 -17.65 -8.75
C GLY A 26 9.58 -17.13 -7.79
N THR A 27 10.60 -16.47 -8.34
CA THR A 27 11.72 -15.91 -7.57
C THR A 27 11.41 -14.54 -7.00
N LYS A 28 10.49 -13.77 -7.62
CA LYS A 28 10.23 -12.38 -7.22
C LYS A 28 8.82 -11.92 -7.59
N SER A 29 8.15 -11.26 -6.66
CA SER A 29 6.95 -10.45 -6.88
C SER A 29 7.23 -9.01 -6.45
N GLN A 30 6.53 -8.04 -7.00
CA GLN A 30 6.63 -6.64 -6.59
C GLN A 30 5.25 -6.03 -6.50
N ALA A 31 5.00 -5.29 -5.42
CA ALA A 31 3.80 -4.47 -5.25
C ALA A 31 4.20 -3.00 -5.18
N VAL A 32 3.48 -2.14 -5.89
CA VAL A 32 3.58 -0.70 -5.77
C VAL A 32 2.44 -0.21 -4.90
N LEU A 33 2.79 0.37 -3.75
CA LEU A 33 1.88 0.96 -2.79
C LEU A 33 1.77 2.46 -3.04
N GLN A 34 0.54 2.94 -3.06
CA GLN A 34 0.19 4.35 -3.03
C GLN A 34 -0.36 4.72 -1.65
N GLY A 35 0.28 5.70 -1.03
CA GLY A 35 -0.08 6.22 0.27
C GLY A 35 -0.93 7.47 0.18
N PHE A 36 -2.07 7.48 0.86
CA PHE A 36 -3.00 8.59 0.98
C PHE A 36 -3.14 9.04 2.44
N VAL A 37 -3.54 10.30 2.62
CA VAL A 37 -3.83 10.85 3.94
C VAL A 37 -5.05 10.19 4.59
N SER A 38 -5.98 9.65 3.79
CA SER A 38 -7.15 8.90 4.24
C SER A 38 -7.80 8.13 3.07
N ALA A 39 -8.72 7.21 3.37
CA ALA A 39 -9.55 6.55 2.37
C ALA A 39 -10.41 7.54 1.57
N ASP A 40 -10.99 8.56 2.21
CA ASP A 40 -11.75 9.62 1.53
C ASP A 40 -10.90 10.39 0.52
N ALA A 41 -9.62 10.62 0.81
CA ALA A 41 -8.73 11.30 -0.12
C ALA A 41 -8.50 10.48 -1.39
N ARG A 42 -8.38 9.15 -1.27
CA ARG A 42 -8.35 8.23 -2.41
C ARG A 42 -9.68 8.27 -3.17
N ALA A 43 -10.81 8.14 -2.47
CA ALA A 43 -12.14 8.13 -3.09
C ALA A 43 -12.47 9.45 -3.81
N ALA A 44 -11.99 10.58 -3.28
CA ALA A 44 -12.08 11.88 -3.93
C ALA A 44 -11.11 12.08 -5.10
N GLY A 45 -10.35 11.05 -5.51
CA GLY A 45 -9.41 11.11 -6.62
C GLY A 45 -8.19 12.00 -6.38
N ARG A 46 -7.83 12.25 -5.11
CA ARG A 46 -6.65 13.08 -4.80
C ARG A 46 -5.37 12.35 -5.18
N LYS A 47 -4.30 13.11 -5.37
CA LYS A 47 -2.98 12.54 -5.65
C LYS A 47 -2.43 11.85 -4.40
N PRO A 48 -1.85 10.64 -4.54
CA PRO A 48 -1.15 9.97 -3.45
C PRO A 48 0.06 10.79 -2.98
N LEU A 49 0.30 10.77 -1.68
CA LEU A 49 1.40 11.44 -1.00
C LEU A 49 2.69 10.61 -1.04
N ALA A 50 2.56 9.28 -1.16
CA ALA A 50 3.69 8.36 -1.22
C ALA A 50 3.50 7.32 -2.32
N HIS A 51 4.61 6.94 -2.96
CA HIS A 51 4.71 5.80 -3.87
C HIS A 51 5.87 4.93 -3.42
N ARG A 52 5.60 3.66 -3.12
CA ARG A 52 6.61 2.72 -2.63
C ARG A 52 6.52 1.42 -3.39
N ALA A 53 7.60 1.03 -4.06
CA ALA A 53 7.72 -0.32 -4.60
C ALA A 53 8.29 -1.23 -3.52
N VAL A 54 7.60 -2.34 -3.26
CA VAL A 54 7.97 -3.35 -2.28
C VAL A 54 8.18 -4.66 -2.99
N ASP A 55 9.40 -5.17 -2.92
CA ASP A 55 9.75 -6.49 -3.43
C ASP A 55 9.33 -7.57 -2.44
N LEU A 56 8.68 -8.61 -2.93
CA LEU A 56 8.20 -9.76 -2.21
C LEU A 56 8.86 -11.01 -2.80
N VAL A 57 9.22 -11.94 -1.93
CA VAL A 57 9.81 -13.22 -2.37
C VAL A 57 8.69 -14.23 -2.52
N GLY A 58 8.68 -14.95 -3.64
CA GLY A 58 7.71 -15.98 -3.95
C GLY A 58 6.66 -15.57 -4.98
N THR A 59 5.86 -16.56 -5.37
CA THR A 59 4.75 -16.44 -6.31
C THR A 59 3.42 -16.38 -5.55
N PRO A 60 2.46 -15.55 -5.97
CA PRO A 60 1.11 -15.64 -5.49
C PRO A 60 0.50 -17.01 -5.79
N GLU A 61 -0.05 -17.63 -4.75
CA GLU A 61 -0.90 -18.82 -4.86
C GLU A 61 -2.36 -18.38 -4.78
N GLY A 62 -3.14 -18.65 -5.83
CA GLY A 62 -4.55 -18.23 -5.90
C GLY A 62 -4.73 -16.75 -6.25
N ASP A 63 -5.51 -16.02 -5.43
CA ASP A 63 -5.76 -14.59 -5.67
C ASP A 63 -4.48 -13.78 -5.41
N THR A 64 -3.98 -13.15 -6.46
CA THR A 64 -2.72 -12.42 -6.41
C THR A 64 -2.78 -11.22 -5.47
N LEU A 65 -3.87 -10.45 -5.46
CA LEU A 65 -3.99 -9.29 -4.58
C LEU A 65 -4.05 -9.70 -3.12
N GLN A 66 -4.82 -10.74 -2.81
CA GLN A 66 -4.92 -11.29 -1.46
C GLN A 66 -3.56 -11.80 -0.95
N TRP A 67 -2.83 -12.53 -1.80
CA TRP A 67 -1.48 -12.98 -1.47
C TRP A 67 -0.54 -11.80 -1.22
N LEU A 68 -0.55 -10.78 -2.09
CA LEU A 68 0.30 -9.60 -1.93
C LEU A 68 0.00 -8.86 -0.63
N TYR A 69 -1.28 -8.61 -0.30
CA TYR A 69 -1.65 -7.98 0.97
C TYR A 69 -1.17 -8.80 2.16
N THR A 70 -1.40 -10.11 2.14
CA THR A 70 -0.95 -11.02 3.21
C THR A 70 0.57 -10.97 3.39
N ALA A 71 1.32 -11.04 2.29
CA ALA A 71 2.78 -10.99 2.32
C ALA A 71 3.31 -9.63 2.77
N LEU A 72 2.63 -8.52 2.42
CA LEU A 72 2.99 -7.17 2.86
C LEU A 72 2.68 -6.93 4.34
N ILE A 73 1.56 -7.46 4.86
CA ILE A 73 1.18 -7.37 6.27
C ILE A 73 2.13 -8.20 7.14
N ALA A 74 2.57 -9.36 6.64
CA ALA A 74 3.53 -10.22 7.32
C ALA A 74 4.94 -9.61 7.40
N LYS A 75 5.26 -8.56 6.63
CA LYS A 75 6.56 -7.89 6.73
C LYS A 75 6.64 -7.07 8.02
N PRO A 76 7.62 -7.34 8.91
CA PRO A 76 7.72 -6.67 10.20
C PRO A 76 7.97 -5.15 10.09
N ASP A 77 8.70 -4.71 9.07
CA ASP A 77 9.01 -3.30 8.79
C ASP A 77 8.27 -2.75 7.56
N GLY A 78 7.16 -3.40 7.17
CA GLY A 78 6.37 -3.01 6.00
C GLY A 78 5.43 -1.83 6.29
N GLU A 79 5.10 -1.05 5.26
CA GLU A 79 4.09 0.03 5.34
C GLU A 79 2.69 -0.49 5.73
N LEU A 80 2.45 -1.79 5.57
CA LEU A 80 1.24 -2.50 5.96
C LEU A 80 1.43 -3.40 7.19
N ALA A 81 2.55 -3.29 7.92
CA ALA A 81 2.82 -4.11 9.09
C ALA A 81 1.70 -3.96 10.13
N GLY A 82 1.02 -5.06 10.45
CA GLY A 82 -0.11 -5.06 11.38
C GLY A 82 -1.38 -4.38 10.86
N ALA A 83 -1.44 -3.97 9.60
CA ALA A 83 -2.66 -3.46 8.98
C ALA A 83 -3.67 -4.60 8.77
N ALA A 84 -4.95 -4.31 8.94
CA ALA A 84 -6.01 -5.21 8.50
C ALA A 84 -6.17 -5.09 6.98
N ALA A 85 -6.08 -6.20 6.25
CA ALA A 85 -6.38 -6.21 4.82
C ALA A 85 -7.85 -5.82 4.62
N VAL A 86 -8.10 -4.66 4.01
CA VAL A 86 -9.44 -4.26 3.58
C VAL A 86 -9.57 -4.68 2.12
N PHE A 87 -10.22 -5.81 1.91
CA PHE A 87 -10.64 -6.23 0.58
C PHE A 87 -11.91 -5.44 0.26
N GLU A 88 -11.82 -4.41 -0.59
CA GLU A 88 -13.05 -3.87 -1.16
C GLU A 88 -13.69 -5.00 -1.98
N GLU A 89 -14.83 -5.52 -1.50
CA GLU A 89 -15.73 -6.30 -2.35
C GLU A 89 -16.06 -5.43 -3.55
N ALA A 90 -15.61 -5.84 -4.74
CA ALA A 90 -16.03 -5.24 -5.98
C ALA A 90 -17.56 -5.39 -6.08
N THR A 91 -18.28 -4.29 -5.84
CA THR A 91 -19.71 -4.15 -6.15
C THR A 91 -19.91 -3.92 -7.65
#